data_AF-R7Z8R1-F1
#
_entry.id   AF-R7Z8R1-F1
#
_cell.length_a   1.000
_cell.length_b   1.000
_cell.length_c   1.000
_cell.angle_alpha   90.00
_cell.angle_beta   90.00
_cell.angle_gamma   90.00
#
_symmetry.space_group_name_H-M   'P 1'
#
loop_
_entity.id
_entity.type
_entity.pdbx_description
1 polymer ?
#
loop_
_entity_poly.entity_id
_entity_poly.type
_entity_poly.pdbx_seq_one_letter_code
_entity_poly.pdbx_strand_id
1 'polypeptide(L)'
;MKDYRNIENEIMRLETVITPSKRESGRWTDGDLMGVKLATESDSAILEERIFTLEYELAQKMNDLIDIKRMVGRFALIEHKILYGRYIEGKPFDEITI
;
A
#
# COMPACT_ATOMS: atom_id res chain seq x y z
N MET A 1 -12.95 -9.80 1.93
CA MET A 1 -12.02 -9.92 3.09
C MET A 1 -10.72 -10.65 2.74
N LYS A 2 -10.75 -11.72 1.93
CA LYS A 2 -9.54 -12.43 1.49
C LYS A 2 -8.59 -11.50 0.71
N ASP A 3 -9.13 -10.70 -0.20
CA ASP A 3 -8.32 -9.77 -1.03
C ASP A 3 -7.66 -8.66 -0.21
N TYR A 4 -8.36 -8.13 0.80
CA TYR A 4 -7.81 -7.14 1.74
C TYR A 4 -6.61 -7.68 2.51
N ARG A 5 -6.74 -8.88 3.10
CA ARG A 5 -5.64 -9.53 3.83
C ARG A 5 -4.48 -9.89 2.90
N ASN A 6 -4.76 -10.27 1.65
CA ASN A 6 -3.72 -10.54 0.66
C ASN A 6 -2.90 -9.27 0.36
N ILE A 7 -3.56 -8.14 0.14
CA ILE A 7 -2.87 -6.85 -0.09
C ILE A 7 -2.03 -6.45 1.12
N GLU A 8 -2.55 -6.58 2.34
CA GLU A 8 -1.76 -6.30 3.56
C GLU A 8 -0.53 -7.21 3.68
N ASN A 9 -0.67 -8.50 3.40
CA ASN A 9 0.44 -9.45 3.42
C ASN A 9 1.48 -9.14 2.34
N GLU A 10 1.05 -8.72 1.16
CA GLU A 10 1.95 -8.33 0.06
C GLU A 10 2.70 -7.04 0.38
N ILE A 11 2.03 -6.03 0.97
CA ILE A 11 2.67 -4.81 1.48
C ILE A 11 3.74 -5.18 2.50
N MET A 12 3.41 -5.99 3.50
CA MET A 12 4.37 -6.44 4.52
C MET A 12 5.56 -7.19 3.90
N ARG A 13 5.30 -8.06 2.91
CA ARG A 13 6.36 -8.78 2.18
C ARG A 13 7.28 -7.82 1.43
N LEU A 14 6.74 -6.78 0.80
CA LEU A 14 7.54 -5.78 0.09
C LEU A 14 8.39 -4.93 1.07
N GLU A 15 7.79 -4.44 2.15
CA GLU A 15 8.49 -3.64 3.17
C GLU A 15 9.65 -4.39 3.83
N THR A 16 9.47 -5.68 4.10
CA THR A 16 10.50 -6.55 4.70
C THR A 16 11.71 -6.76 3.79
N VAL A 17 11.55 -6.60 2.47
CA VAL A 17 12.64 -6.72 1.49
C VAL A 17 13.26 -5.35 1.17
N ILE A 18 12.45 -4.30 1.03
CA ILE A 18 12.92 -2.95 0.65
C ILE A 18 13.78 -2.35 1.75
N THR A 19 13.34 -2.41 3.01
CA THR A 19 14.02 -1.77 4.15
C THR A 19 15.48 -2.21 4.30
N PRO A 20 15.80 -3.51 4.38
CA PRO A 20 17.20 -3.95 4.45
C PRO A 20 17.97 -3.66 3.16
N SER A 21 17.34 -3.74 1.99
CA SER A 21 17.99 -3.46 0.70
C SER A 21 18.45 -2.00 0.59
N LYS A 22 17.61 -1.04 1.03
CA LYS A 22 17.98 0.37 1.10
C LYS A 22 19.11 0.63 2.09
N ARG A 23 19.07 -0.01 3.26
CA ARG A 23 20.14 0.10 4.26
C ARG A 23 21.47 -0.39 3.71
N GLU A 24 21.46 -1.53 3.01
CA GLU A 24 22.67 -2.08 2.40
C GLU A 24 23.18 -1.17 1.29
N SER A 25 22.32 -0.72 0.37
CA SER A 25 22.68 0.27 -0.65
C SER A 25 23.37 1.50 -0.05
N GLY A 26 22.82 2.07 1.03
CA GLY A 26 23.44 3.22 1.72
C GLY A 26 24.83 2.93 2.32
N ARG A 27 25.14 1.67 2.68
CA ARG A 27 26.49 1.30 3.14
C ARG A 27 27.52 1.36 2.02
N TRP A 28 27.11 1.01 0.80
CA TRP A 28 27.96 1.04 -0.40
C TRP A 28 28.16 2.47 -0.94
N THR A 29 27.14 3.32 -0.88
CA THR A 29 27.22 4.70 -1.39
C THR A 29 27.92 5.64 -0.41
N ASP A 30 27.46 5.64 0.85
CA ASP A 30 27.78 6.69 1.83
C ASP A 30 28.31 6.14 3.16
N GLY A 31 28.40 4.82 3.32
CA GLY A 31 28.69 4.16 4.59
C GLY A 31 30.05 3.48 4.67
N ASP A 32 30.11 2.45 5.51
CA ASP A 32 31.33 1.74 5.88
C ASP A 32 31.96 0.92 4.73
N LEU A 33 31.20 0.69 3.65
CA LEU A 33 31.66 -0.02 2.46
C LEU A 33 32.01 0.94 1.31
N MET A 34 31.95 2.25 1.53
CA MET A 34 32.36 3.27 0.56
C MET A 34 33.81 3.05 0.12
N GLY A 35 34.03 2.89 -1.19
CA GLY A 35 35.37 2.71 -1.78
C GLY A 35 35.86 1.26 -1.85
N VAL A 36 35.09 0.28 -1.36
CA VAL A 36 35.32 -1.14 -1.69
C VAL A 36 34.98 -1.31 -3.18
N LYS A 37 36.00 -1.53 -4.02
CA LYS A 37 35.84 -1.77 -5.46
C LYS A 37 34.96 -3.02 -5.69
N LEU A 38 33.66 -2.82 -5.80
CA LEU A 38 32.83 -3.71 -6.61
C LEU A 38 33.24 -3.52 -8.07
N ALA A 39 32.89 -4.42 -8.98
CA ALA A 39 32.82 -4.10 -10.40
C ALA A 39 31.65 -3.10 -10.58
N THR A 40 31.88 -1.85 -10.17
CA THR A 40 31.01 -1.09 -9.23
C THR A 40 29.73 -0.54 -9.85
N GLU A 41 29.69 -0.45 -11.18
CA GLU A 41 28.61 0.20 -11.90
C GLU A 41 27.47 -0.77 -12.26
N SER A 42 27.71 -2.09 -12.39
CA SER A 42 26.63 -3.03 -12.74
C SER A 42 25.82 -3.44 -11.52
N ASP A 43 26.49 -3.90 -10.46
CA ASP A 43 25.79 -4.57 -9.35
C ASP A 43 25.01 -3.58 -8.48
N SER A 44 25.52 -2.36 -8.31
CA SER A 44 24.82 -1.30 -7.60
C SER A 44 23.66 -0.73 -8.42
N ALA A 45 23.84 -0.51 -9.72
CA ALA A 45 22.77 -0.03 -10.59
C ALA A 45 21.61 -1.03 -10.70
N ILE A 46 21.91 -2.33 -10.78
CA ILE A 46 20.91 -3.40 -10.76
C ILE A 46 20.17 -3.43 -9.42
N LEU A 47 20.86 -3.19 -8.30
CA LEU A 47 20.24 -3.13 -6.98
C LEU A 47 19.30 -1.93 -6.85
N GLU A 48 19.71 -0.74 -7.31
CA GLU A 48 18.88 0.47 -7.28
C GLU A 48 17.64 0.33 -8.17
N GLU A 49 17.78 -0.18 -9.39
CA GLU A 49 16.66 -0.45 -10.30
C GLU A 49 15.66 -1.45 -9.68
N ARG A 50 16.18 -2.48 -9.00
CA ARG A 50 15.36 -3.46 -8.30
C ARG A 50 14.62 -2.83 -7.11
N ILE A 51 15.28 -1.98 -6.32
CA ILE A 51 14.65 -1.25 -5.22
C ILE A 51 13.53 -0.36 -5.78
N PHE A 52 13.82 0.42 -6.83
CA PHE A 52 12.84 1.28 -7.48
C PHE A 52 11.58 0.52 -7.93
N THR A 53 11.77 -0.63 -8.58
CA THR A 53 10.65 -1.48 -9.03
C THR A 53 9.80 -1.96 -7.86
N LEU A 54 10.43 -2.40 -6.75
CA LEU A 54 9.74 -2.85 -5.56
C LEU A 54 8.99 -1.71 -4.86
N GLU A 55 9.55 -0.50 -4.82
CA GLU A 55 8.89 0.68 -4.26
C GLU A 55 7.69 1.13 -5.10
N TYR A 56 7.82 1.05 -6.42
CA TYR A 56 6.70 1.31 -7.32
C TYR A 56 5.56 0.32 -7.08
N GLU A 57 5.86 -0.98 -6.96
CA GLU A 57 4.87 -2.01 -6.64
C GLU A 57 4.21 -1.75 -5.27
N LEU A 58 5.01 -1.41 -4.25
CA LEU A 58 4.52 -1.09 -2.92
C LEU A 58 3.53 0.10 -2.95
N ALA A 59 3.87 1.16 -3.67
CA ALA A 59 3.01 2.33 -3.81
C ALA A 59 1.65 1.98 -4.46
N GLN A 60 1.66 1.13 -5.51
CA GLN A 60 0.42 0.65 -6.13
C GLN A 60 -0.44 -0.13 -5.14
N LYS A 61 0.14 -1.06 -4.39
CA LYS A 61 -0.62 -1.87 -3.40
C LYS A 61 -1.16 -1.03 -2.24
N MET A 62 -0.43 -0.01 -1.81
CA MET A 62 -0.93 0.93 -0.81
C MET A 62 -2.12 1.74 -1.32
N ASN A 63 -2.12 2.13 -2.60
CA ASN A 63 -3.27 2.79 -3.22
C ASN A 63 -4.48 1.86 -3.28
N ASP A 64 -4.30 0.60 -3.70
CA ASP A 64 -5.37 -0.40 -3.71
C ASP A 64 -6.00 -0.57 -2.31
N LEU A 65 -5.16 -0.62 -1.27
CA LEU A 65 -5.62 -0.71 0.11
C LEU A 65 -6.46 0.51 0.54
N ILE A 66 -6.02 1.71 0.16
CA ILE A 66 -6.75 2.96 0.44
C ILE A 66 -8.11 2.95 -0.25
N ASP A 67 -8.18 2.51 -1.50
CA ASP A 67 -9.42 2.50 -2.26
C ASP A 67 -10.43 1.48 -1.72
N ILE A 68 -9.96 0.30 -1.29
CA ILE A 68 -10.80 -0.67 -0.58
C ILE A 68 -11.35 -0.07 0.71
N LYS A 69 -10.50 0.58 1.53
CA LYS A 69 -10.94 1.23 2.78
C LYS A 69 -11.98 2.31 2.53
N ARG A 70 -11.79 3.15 1.51
CA ARG A 70 -12.76 4.17 1.10
C ARG A 70 -14.08 3.56 0.65
N MET A 71 -14.03 2.48 -0.12
CA MET A 71 -15.23 1.80 -0.60
C MET A 71 -16.06 1.23 0.56
N VAL A 72 -15.42 0.52 1.49
CA VAL A 72 -16.09 0.00 2.68
C VAL A 72 -16.68 1.13 3.54
N GLY A 73 -15.94 2.23 3.70
CA GLY A 73 -16.45 3.42 4.39
C GLY A 73 -17.70 4.02 3.75
N ARG A 74 -17.77 4.06 2.41
CA ARG A 74 -18.97 4.51 1.70
C ARG A 74 -20.17 3.61 1.96
N PHE A 75 -20.00 2.28 1.95
CA PHE A 75 -21.09 1.36 2.25
C PHE A 75 -21.63 1.55 3.67
N ALA A 76 -20.75 1.70 4.67
CA ALA A 76 -21.18 1.95 6.05
C ALA A 76 -21.98 3.26 6.19
N LEU A 77 -21.58 4.32 5.48
CA LEU A 77 -22.32 5.59 5.46
C LEU A 77 -23.70 5.43 4.80
N ILE A 78 -23.79 4.67 3.70
CA ILE A 78 -25.06 4.41 3.01
C ILE A 78 -26.00 3.61 3.91
N GLU A 79 -25.51 2.55 4.56
CA GLU A 79 -26.29 1.75 5.52
C GLU A 79 -26.83 2.62 6.66
N HIS A 80 -25.99 3.51 7.22
CA HIS A 80 -26.42 4.44 8.26
C HIS A 80 -27.53 5.39 7.78
N LYS A 81 -27.42 5.96 6.57
CA LYS A 81 -28.46 6.83 5.98
C LYS A 81 -29.79 6.09 5.81
N ILE A 82 -29.74 4.85 5.34
CA ILE A 82 -30.92 3.99 5.15
C ILE A 82 -31.61 3.71 6.49
N LEU A 83 -30.83 3.33 7.52
CA LEU A 83 -31.38 3.06 8.86
C LEU A 83 -32.00 4.32 9.48
N TYR A 84 -31.32 5.47 9.42
CA TYR A 84 -31.84 6.72 9.96
C TYR A 84 -33.13 7.16 9.27
N GLY A 85 -33.17 7.14 7.93
CA GLY A 85 -34.36 7.50 7.16
C GLY A 85 -35.56 6.61 7.52
N ARG A 86 -35.33 5.31 7.73
CA ARG A 86 -36.40 4.37 8.10
C ARG A 86 -36.92 4.58 9.52
N TYR A 87 -36.02 4.60 10.50
CA TYR A 87 -36.42 4.49 11.91
C TYR A 87 -36.64 5.82 12.60
N ILE A 88 -35.99 6.89 12.12
CA ILE A 88 -36.12 8.23 12.70
C ILE A 88 -37.05 9.10 11.87
N GLU A 89 -36.92 9.06 10.53
CA GLU A 89 -37.74 9.89 9.64
C GLU A 89 -39.01 9.19 9.11
N GLY A 90 -39.16 7.88 9.34
CA GLY A 90 -40.32 7.11 8.88
C GLY A 90 -40.44 6.94 7.36
N LYS A 91 -39.36 7.19 6.61
CA LYS A 91 -39.36 7.12 5.14
C LYS A 91 -39.34 5.67 4.63
N PRO A 92 -40.11 5.36 3.57
CA PRO A 92 -40.00 4.09 2.87
C PRO A 92 -38.65 3.99 2.13
N PHE A 93 -38.15 2.78 1.91
CA PHE A 93 -36.81 2.52 1.34
C PHE A 93 -36.57 3.22 -0.02
N ASP A 94 -37.64 3.29 -0.80
CA ASP A 94 -37.74 3.80 -2.16
C ASP A 94 -37.67 5.33 -2.25
N GLU A 95 -37.87 6.05 -1.12
CA GLU A 95 -37.68 7.50 -1.04
C GLU A 95 -36.31 7.90 -0.45
N ILE A 96 -35.54 6.95 0.08
CA ILE A 96 -34.18 7.21 0.59
C ILE A 96 -33.22 7.19 -0.61
N THR A 97 -33.10 8.32 -1.30
CA THR A 97 -32.17 8.48 -2.43
C THR A 97 -30.71 8.46 -1.93
N ILE A 98 -29.85 7.68 -2.61
CA ILE A 98 -28.43 7.48 -2.29
C ILE A 98 -27.57 8.57 -2.92
#